data_AF-A0A7Y2VJX6-F1
#
_entry.id   AF-A0A7Y2VJX6-F1
#
_cell.length_a   1.000
_cell.length_b   1.000
_cell.length_c   1.000
_cell.angle_alpha   90.00
_cell.angle_beta   90.00
_cell.angle_gamma   90.00
#
_symmetry.space_group_name_H-M   'P 1'
#
loop_
_entity.id
_entity.type
_entity.pdbx_description
1 polymer ?
#
loop_
_entity_poly.entity_id
_entity_poly.type
_entity_poly.pdbx_seq_one_letter_code
_entity_poly.pdbx_strand_id
1 'polypeptide(L)'
;DLAAMQAPVAVSLVDREAWWAGEWQALPRNRTRLASVAARPFNAQMAADLEVISEKLAPSGWEPVPETDWRWIVQALNPEPDQASLPLLGRAYLGRSESLLLRKNVEPDGRLLTIRLWDSGVRLAPDGQVLYLGQLSEEELVQRFGLFSYWRSRPLSAALRVPIRQALTGLEQQLVEEDLLLVRD
;
A
#
# COMPACT_ATOMS: atom_id res chain seq x y z
N ASP A 1 3.85 1.80 -27.31
CA ASP A 1 4.70 1.00 -26.41
C ASP A 1 5.12 1.88 -25.24
N LEU A 2 4.34 1.90 -24.17
CA LEU A 2 4.55 2.78 -23.00
C LEU A 2 5.52 2.15 -21.98
N ALA A 3 5.96 0.91 -22.20
CA ALA A 3 6.91 0.21 -21.35
C ALA A 3 8.34 0.80 -21.44
N ALA A 4 8.66 1.48 -22.55
CA ALA A 4 10.00 1.99 -22.84
C ALA A 4 10.36 3.34 -22.17
N MET A 5 9.47 3.95 -21.37
CA MET A 5 9.69 5.26 -20.75
C MET A 5 9.78 5.23 -19.22
N GLN A 6 10.07 4.08 -18.61
CA GLN A 6 10.45 4.06 -17.20
C GLN A 6 11.93 4.38 -17.07
N ALA A 7 12.24 5.61 -16.66
CA ALA A 7 13.61 5.96 -16.28
C ALA A 7 14.11 4.98 -15.21
N PRO A 8 15.36 4.49 -15.29
CA PRO A 8 15.92 3.67 -14.23
C PRO A 8 15.88 4.47 -12.93
N VAL A 9 15.13 4.00 -11.95
CA VAL A 9 15.21 4.53 -10.60
C VAL A 9 16.63 4.22 -10.13
N ALA A 10 17.39 5.26 -9.76
CA ALA A 10 18.71 5.07 -9.20
C ALA A 10 18.56 4.18 -7.96
N VAL A 11 19.05 2.95 -8.05
CA VAL A 11 18.98 2.01 -6.95
C VAL A 11 19.97 2.46 -5.88
N SER A 12 19.47 2.85 -4.71
CA SER A 12 20.33 3.16 -3.57
C SER A 12 20.50 1.92 -2.70
N LEU A 13 21.74 1.65 -2.28
CA LEU A 13 22.04 0.60 -1.32
C LEU A 13 22.09 1.20 0.08
N VAL A 14 21.37 0.62 1.03
CA VAL A 14 21.35 1.02 2.45
C VAL A 14 21.67 -0.20 3.30
N ASP A 15 22.43 -0.05 4.38
CA ASP A 15 22.68 -1.17 5.29
C ASP A 15 21.39 -1.56 6.04
N ARG A 16 21.10 -2.87 6.12
CA ARG A 16 19.86 -3.38 6.74
C ARG A 16 19.73 -2.96 8.20
N GLU A 17 20.81 -2.96 8.97
CA GLU A 17 20.80 -2.54 10.37
C GLU A 17 20.76 -1.02 10.51
N ALA A 18 21.45 -0.28 9.64
CA ALA A 18 21.37 1.18 9.62
C ALA A 18 19.96 1.68 9.31
N TRP A 19 19.28 1.06 8.32
CA TRP A 19 17.87 1.33 8.02
C TRP A 19 16.99 1.10 9.25
N TRP A 20 17.13 -0.05 9.91
CA TRP A 20 16.35 -0.39 11.09
C TRP A 20 16.61 0.55 12.27
N ALA A 21 17.85 1.00 12.46
CA ALA A 21 18.24 1.86 13.57
C ALA A 21 17.82 3.33 13.39
N GLY A 22 17.70 3.84 12.16
CA GLY A 22 17.37 5.24 11.95
C GLY A 22 17.33 5.74 10.51
N GLU A 23 18.02 5.08 9.57
CA GLU A 23 18.05 5.55 8.18
C GLU A 23 16.71 5.40 7.46
N TRP A 24 15.73 4.70 8.04
CA TRP A 24 14.33 4.75 7.63
C TRP A 24 13.81 6.19 7.46
N GLN A 25 14.34 7.16 8.23
CA GLN A 25 13.96 8.58 8.15
C GLN A 25 14.34 9.26 6.84
N ALA A 26 15.37 8.75 6.16
CA ALA A 26 15.86 9.32 4.91
C ALA A 26 14.97 8.98 3.69
N LEU A 27 14.08 7.99 3.84
CA LEU A 27 13.17 7.60 2.78
C LEU A 27 12.04 8.62 2.55
N PRO A 28 11.51 8.69 1.31
CA PRO A 28 10.40 9.59 1.01
C PRO A 28 9.21 9.38 1.92
N ARG A 29 8.75 10.45 2.58
CA ARG A 29 7.55 10.42 3.44
C ARG A 29 6.23 10.49 2.66
N ASN A 30 6.25 10.99 1.42
CA ASN A 30 5.05 11.24 0.63
C ASN A 30 5.16 10.61 -0.77
N ARG A 31 4.07 9.98 -1.22
CA ARG A 31 3.99 9.33 -2.54
C ARG A 31 4.08 10.31 -3.72
N THR A 32 3.61 11.55 -3.55
CA THR A 32 3.73 12.59 -4.57
C THR A 32 4.14 13.91 -3.94
N ARG A 33 4.94 14.70 -4.65
CA ARG A 33 5.29 16.08 -4.26
C ARG A 33 4.26 17.10 -4.77
N LEU A 34 3.27 16.66 -5.56
CA LEU A 34 2.23 17.53 -6.12
C LEU A 34 1.19 17.89 -5.05
N ALA A 35 1.06 19.18 -4.77
CA ALA A 35 0.17 19.71 -3.72
C ALA A 35 -1.34 19.49 -3.97
N SER A 36 -1.75 19.22 -5.22
CA SER A 36 -3.16 19.18 -5.64
C SER A 36 -3.84 17.82 -5.50
N VAL A 37 -3.09 16.74 -5.35
CA VAL A 37 -3.62 15.40 -5.08
C VAL A 37 -3.17 15.09 -3.67
N ALA A 38 -4.09 15.05 -2.70
CA ALA A 38 -3.79 14.78 -1.29
C ALA A 38 -2.74 13.66 -1.18
N ALA A 39 -1.49 14.08 -1.01
CA ALA A 39 -0.33 13.23 -1.02
C ALA A 39 -0.37 12.54 0.32
N ARG A 40 -0.96 11.35 0.33
CA ARG A 40 -1.02 10.58 1.57
C ARG A 40 0.40 10.18 1.93
N PRO A 41 0.79 10.36 3.20
CA PRO A 41 2.10 9.93 3.63
C PRO A 41 2.20 8.41 3.53
N PHE A 42 3.39 7.91 3.26
CA PHE A 42 3.69 6.52 3.55
C PHE A 42 3.66 6.34 5.07
N ASN A 43 2.99 5.28 5.52
CA ASN A 43 2.85 4.96 6.94
C ASN A 43 3.36 3.54 7.27
N ALA A 44 4.08 2.93 6.32
CA ALA A 44 4.91 1.77 6.58
C ALA A 44 6.15 1.72 5.69
N GLN A 45 7.17 1.02 6.15
CA GLN A 45 8.29 0.52 5.34
C GLN A 45 8.48 -0.96 5.63
N MET A 46 8.60 -1.78 4.58
CA MET A 46 8.63 -3.24 4.72
C MET A 46 9.80 -3.84 3.95
N ALA A 47 10.62 -4.63 4.62
CA ALA A 47 11.73 -5.38 4.06
C ALA A 47 11.49 -6.88 4.28
N ALA A 48 10.58 -7.46 3.51
CA ALA A 48 10.27 -8.88 3.51
C ALA A 48 9.74 -9.28 2.14
N ASP A 49 9.69 -10.59 1.86
CA ASP A 49 9.05 -11.11 0.67
C ASP A 49 7.55 -10.75 0.64
N LEU A 50 7.05 -10.30 -0.52
CA LEU A 50 5.65 -9.89 -0.69
C LEU A 50 4.69 -11.07 -0.58
N GLU A 51 5.11 -12.28 -0.98
CA GLU A 51 4.37 -13.53 -0.81
C GLU A 51 4.24 -13.83 0.68
N VAL A 52 5.33 -13.74 1.45
CA VAL A 52 5.30 -13.93 2.91
C VAL A 52 4.36 -12.93 3.60
N ILE A 53 4.38 -11.66 3.19
CA ILE A 53 3.45 -10.63 3.70
C ILE A 53 2.00 -11.02 3.37
N SER A 54 1.71 -11.41 2.13
CA SER A 54 0.38 -11.80 1.67
C SER A 54 -0.14 -13.03 2.43
N GLU A 55 0.67 -14.08 2.54
CA GLU A 55 0.33 -15.31 3.25
C GLU A 55 0.04 -15.09 4.73
N LYS A 56 0.85 -14.25 5.41
CA LYS A 56 0.62 -13.91 6.82
C LYS A 56 -0.68 -13.14 7.04
N LEU A 57 -1.06 -12.30 6.08
CA LEU A 57 -2.28 -11.48 6.16
C LEU A 57 -3.54 -12.25 5.74
N ALA A 58 -3.41 -13.25 4.87
CA ALA A 58 -4.54 -14.00 4.32
C ALA A 58 -5.48 -14.63 5.37
N PRO A 59 -5.00 -15.31 6.43
CA PRO A 59 -5.86 -15.86 7.49
C PRO A 59 -6.73 -14.80 8.20
N SER A 60 -6.33 -13.54 8.14
CA SER A 60 -7.08 -12.41 8.71
C SER A 60 -8.08 -11.80 7.71
N GLY A 61 -8.33 -12.43 6.57
CA GLY A 61 -9.28 -11.99 5.53
C GLY A 61 -8.73 -10.93 4.58
N TRP A 62 -7.41 -10.82 4.45
CA TRP A 62 -6.79 -10.00 3.42
C TRP A 62 -6.64 -10.79 2.12
N GLU A 63 -6.96 -10.16 1.00
CA GLU A 63 -6.92 -10.78 -0.32
C GLU A 63 -6.07 -9.92 -1.27
N PRO A 64 -5.19 -10.53 -2.10
CA PRO A 64 -4.50 -9.80 -3.15
C PRO A 64 -5.47 -9.31 -4.22
N VAL A 65 -5.24 -8.09 -4.70
CA VAL A 65 -5.95 -7.51 -5.82
C VAL A 65 -5.09 -7.71 -7.08
N PRO A 66 -5.57 -8.44 -8.10
CA PRO A 66 -4.81 -8.69 -9.31
C PRO A 66 -4.44 -7.38 -10.04
N GLU A 67 -3.22 -7.30 -10.60
CA GLU A 67 -2.73 -6.12 -11.34
C GLU A 67 -3.53 -5.80 -12.63
N THR A 68 -4.51 -6.64 -13.02
CA THR A 68 -5.13 -6.61 -14.35
C THR A 68 -6.55 -6.06 -14.39
N ASP A 69 -7.16 -5.71 -13.25
CA ASP A 69 -8.62 -5.52 -13.23
C ASP A 69 -9.14 -4.23 -13.86
N TRP A 70 -8.29 -3.28 -14.29
CA TRP A 70 -8.76 -2.02 -14.91
C TRP A 70 -9.65 -2.20 -16.14
N ARG A 71 -9.52 -3.30 -16.89
CA ARG A 71 -10.37 -3.60 -18.05
C ARG A 71 -11.76 -4.09 -17.64
N TRP A 72 -11.86 -4.74 -16.48
CA TRP A 72 -13.11 -5.16 -15.87
C TRP A 72 -13.85 -3.99 -15.20
N ILE A 73 -13.09 -2.98 -14.71
CA ILE A 73 -13.60 -1.70 -14.14
C ILE A 73 -14.52 -0.94 -15.10
N VAL A 74 -14.13 -0.82 -16.38
CA VAL A 74 -14.92 -0.08 -17.37
C VAL A 74 -16.21 -0.82 -17.74
N GLN A 75 -16.21 -2.14 -17.64
CA GLN A 75 -17.41 -2.96 -17.88
C GLN A 75 -18.37 -2.96 -16.68
N ALA A 76 -17.85 -2.75 -15.46
CA ALA A 76 -18.61 -2.70 -14.21
C ALA A 76 -19.23 -1.33 -13.88
N LEU A 77 -19.17 -0.35 -14.80
CA LEU A 77 -19.90 0.93 -14.70
C LEU A 77 -21.40 0.72 -14.93
N ASN A 78 -22.01 -0.08 -14.05
CA ASN A 78 -23.44 -0.33 -13.96
C ASN A 78 -24.11 0.89 -13.29
N PRO A 79 -25.27 1.38 -13.77
CA PRO A 79 -25.90 2.61 -13.28
C PRO A 79 -26.50 2.53 -11.86
N GLU A 80 -26.48 1.36 -11.22
CA GLU A 80 -26.90 1.17 -9.82
C GLU A 80 -25.72 0.64 -8.98
N PRO A 81 -25.05 1.49 -8.18
CA PRO A 81 -23.86 1.10 -7.43
C PRO A 81 -24.21 0.44 -6.09
N ASP A 82 -23.84 -0.82 -5.92
CA ASP A 82 -23.63 -1.43 -4.60
C ASP A 82 -22.16 -1.27 -4.18
N GLN A 83 -21.88 -1.26 -2.88
CA GLN A 83 -20.50 -1.16 -2.35
C GLN A 83 -19.58 -2.31 -2.84
N ALA A 84 -20.15 -3.40 -3.35
CA ALA A 84 -19.45 -4.56 -3.85
C ALA A 84 -18.86 -4.38 -5.27
N SER A 85 -19.31 -3.39 -6.04
CA SER A 85 -18.93 -3.23 -7.47
C SER A 85 -17.90 -2.13 -7.75
N LEU A 86 -17.52 -1.31 -6.77
CA LEU A 86 -16.59 -0.20 -7.01
C LEU A 86 -15.13 -0.66 -6.95
N PRO A 87 -14.38 -0.54 -8.05
CA PRO A 87 -13.05 -1.08 -8.10
C PRO A 87 -12.02 -0.17 -7.45
N LEU A 88 -11.00 -0.78 -6.86
CA LEU A 88 -9.84 -0.07 -6.36
C LEU A 88 -9.00 0.40 -7.54
N LEU A 89 -8.88 1.72 -7.70
CA LEU A 89 -7.99 2.30 -8.69
C LEU A 89 -6.53 2.05 -8.29
N GLY A 90 -5.73 1.60 -9.25
CA GLY A 90 -4.27 1.51 -9.13
C GLY A 90 -3.65 2.89 -8.87
N ARG A 91 -2.55 2.91 -8.14
CA ARG A 91 -1.88 4.11 -7.66
C ARG A 91 -0.40 3.98 -7.98
N ALA A 92 0.10 4.84 -8.87
CA ALA A 92 1.52 4.83 -9.20
C ALA A 92 2.38 5.56 -8.14
N TYR A 93 3.63 5.11 -8.00
CA TYR A 93 4.74 5.80 -7.34
C TYR A 93 5.96 5.75 -8.25
N LEU A 94 6.60 6.92 -8.50
CA LEU A 94 7.72 7.05 -9.45
C LEU A 94 7.45 6.41 -10.84
N GLY A 95 6.21 6.46 -11.31
CA GLY A 95 5.80 5.89 -12.60
C GLY A 95 5.60 4.37 -12.60
N ARG A 96 5.68 3.70 -11.44
CA ARG A 96 5.46 2.26 -11.27
C ARG A 96 4.17 1.98 -10.52
N SER A 97 3.47 0.91 -10.91
CA SER A 97 2.31 0.38 -10.19
C SER A 97 2.71 -0.15 -8.81
N GLU A 98 1.71 -0.41 -7.97
CA GLU A 98 1.88 -1.18 -6.74
C GLU A 98 2.58 -2.51 -7.02
N SER A 99 3.57 -2.87 -6.20
CA SER A 99 4.16 -4.21 -6.18
C SER A 99 3.28 -5.20 -5.44
N LEU A 100 2.47 -4.71 -4.50
CA LEU A 100 1.42 -5.49 -3.83
C LEU A 100 0.26 -4.57 -3.47
N LEU A 101 -0.96 -4.98 -3.80
CA LEU A 101 -2.19 -4.39 -3.28
C LEU A 101 -3.02 -5.49 -2.62
N LEU A 102 -3.22 -5.37 -1.31
CA LEU A 102 -4.15 -6.22 -0.57
C LEU A 102 -5.39 -5.41 -0.20
N ARG A 103 -6.54 -6.08 -0.17
CA ARG A 103 -7.80 -5.53 0.33
C ARG A 103 -8.40 -6.40 1.43
N LYS A 104 -9.18 -5.78 2.30
CA LYS A 104 -10.04 -6.48 3.27
C LYS A 104 -11.34 -5.73 3.46
N ASN A 105 -12.46 -6.42 3.26
CA ASN A 105 -13.79 -5.86 3.56
C ASN A 105 -14.04 -5.87 5.08
N VAL A 106 -14.61 -4.79 5.59
CA VAL A 106 -15.00 -4.65 7.00
C VAL A 106 -16.52 -4.53 7.04
N GLU A 107 -17.14 -5.63 7.39
CA GLU A 107 -18.58 -5.74 7.63
C GLU A 107 -18.94 -5.23 9.03
N PRO A 108 -20.17 -4.72 9.25
CA PRO A 108 -21.23 -4.46 8.27
C PRO A 108 -21.16 -3.06 7.63
N ASP A 109 -20.14 -2.26 7.98
CA ASP A 109 -20.08 -0.83 7.63
C ASP A 109 -19.75 -0.56 6.14
N GLY A 110 -19.47 -1.62 5.36
CA GLY A 110 -19.06 -1.48 3.96
C GLY A 110 -17.72 -0.76 3.78
N ARG A 111 -16.90 -0.75 4.84
CA ARG A 111 -15.57 -0.12 4.82
C ARG A 111 -14.58 -1.08 4.17
N LEU A 112 -13.64 -0.52 3.42
CA LEU A 112 -12.61 -1.28 2.73
C LEU A 112 -11.26 -0.91 3.30
N LEU A 113 -10.47 -1.89 3.75
CA LEU A 113 -9.08 -1.66 4.14
C LEU A 113 -8.17 -2.00 2.98
N THR A 114 -7.11 -1.23 2.80
CA THR A 114 -6.08 -1.52 1.80
C THR A 114 -4.67 -1.44 2.37
N ILE A 115 -3.82 -2.35 1.88
CA ILE A 115 -2.37 -2.28 2.05
C ILE A 115 -1.79 -2.18 0.65
N ARG A 116 -1.11 -1.07 0.36
CA ARG A 116 -0.41 -0.86 -0.92
C ARG A 116 1.08 -0.74 -0.66
N LEU A 117 1.88 -1.53 -1.36
CA LEU A 117 3.33 -1.52 -1.28
C LEU A 117 3.93 -1.17 -2.64
N TRP A 118 4.95 -0.31 -2.63
CA TRP A 118 5.71 0.08 -3.81
C TRP A 118 7.19 -0.14 -3.57
N ASP A 119 7.90 -0.66 -4.56
CA ASP A 119 9.37 -0.64 -4.57
C ASP A 119 9.87 0.80 -4.34
N SER A 120 10.65 1.01 -3.28
CA SER A 120 11.16 2.32 -2.91
C SER A 120 12.29 2.81 -3.82
N GLY A 121 12.90 1.91 -4.61
CA GLY A 121 14.19 2.13 -5.26
C GLY A 121 15.38 1.83 -4.35
N VAL A 122 15.16 1.44 -3.09
CA VAL A 122 16.23 1.06 -2.15
C VAL A 122 16.38 -0.46 -2.11
N ARG A 123 17.62 -0.91 -2.01
CA ARG A 123 17.98 -2.30 -1.69
C ARG A 123 18.75 -2.32 -0.39
N LEU A 124 18.47 -3.29 0.48
CA LEU A 124 19.19 -3.46 1.72
C LEU A 124 20.42 -4.33 1.50
N ALA A 125 21.56 -3.93 2.06
CA ALA A 125 22.77 -4.74 2.10
C ALA A 125 22.72 -5.70 3.30
N PRO A 126 23.35 -6.89 3.21
CA PRO A 126 24.16 -7.37 2.08
C PRO A 126 23.39 -8.17 1.01
N ASP A 127 22.16 -8.57 1.30
CA ASP A 127 21.38 -9.54 0.51
C ASP A 127 20.64 -8.93 -0.69
N GLY A 128 20.55 -7.61 -0.77
CA GLY A 128 19.84 -6.90 -1.82
C GLY A 128 18.33 -6.91 -1.64
N GLN A 129 17.80 -7.17 -0.44
CA GLN A 129 16.37 -7.19 -0.16
C GLN A 129 15.72 -5.87 -0.60
N VAL A 130 14.60 -5.96 -1.33
CA VAL A 130 13.81 -4.78 -1.72
C VAL A 130 13.18 -4.18 -0.47
N LEU A 131 13.40 -2.89 -0.26
CA LEU A 131 12.67 -2.11 0.73
C LEU A 131 11.42 -1.52 0.07
N TYR A 132 10.25 -1.81 0.61
CA TYR A 132 8.97 -1.32 0.12
C TYR A 132 8.48 -0.14 0.95
N LEU A 133 7.93 0.88 0.29
CA LEU A 133 7.14 1.94 0.93
C LEU A 133 5.67 1.56 0.95
N GLY A 134 5.00 1.76 2.08
CA GLY A 134 3.65 1.26 2.31
C GLY A 134 2.61 2.33 2.64
N GLN A 135 1.39 2.11 2.16
CA GLN A 135 0.18 2.82 2.59
C GLN A 135 -0.85 1.83 3.10
N LEU A 136 -1.06 1.85 4.41
CA LEU A 136 -2.14 1.18 5.12
C LEU A 136 -3.29 2.19 5.26
N SER A 137 -4.44 1.91 4.68
CA SER A 137 -5.54 2.88 4.57
C SER A 137 -6.90 2.27 4.84
N GLU A 138 -7.79 3.09 5.38
CA GLU A 138 -9.24 2.89 5.27
C GLU A 138 -9.70 3.57 3.96
N GLU A 139 -10.49 2.90 3.15
CA GLU A 139 -11.11 3.42 1.94
C GLU A 139 -12.60 3.62 2.24
N GLU A 140 -13.04 4.87 2.20
CA GLU A 140 -14.42 5.26 2.44
C GLU A 140 -15.10 5.49 1.09
N LEU A 141 -16.29 4.89 0.94
CA LEU A 141 -17.11 5.13 -0.23
C LEU A 141 -17.66 6.55 -0.20
N VAL A 142 -17.27 7.39 -1.16
CA VAL A 142 -17.87 8.70 -1.38
C VAL A 142 -18.84 8.60 -2.56
N GLN A 143 -20.12 8.81 -2.26
CA GLN A 143 -21.18 8.90 -3.27
C GLN A 143 -21.43 10.36 -3.63
N ARG A 144 -21.33 10.70 -4.92
CA ARG A 144 -21.82 11.98 -5.44
C ARG A 144 -23.14 11.72 -6.13
N PHE A 145 -24.25 12.16 -5.50
CA PHE A 145 -25.62 11.99 -5.98
C PHE A 145 -25.71 12.17 -7.52
N GLY A 146 -25.98 11.07 -8.23
CA GLY A 146 -26.28 11.04 -9.66
C GLY A 146 -25.11 11.17 -10.65
N LEU A 147 -23.85 11.20 -10.22
CA LEU A 147 -22.70 11.39 -11.13
C LEU A 147 -21.72 10.21 -11.13
N PHE A 148 -21.10 9.91 -9.98
CA PHE A 148 -20.17 8.79 -9.82
C PHE A 148 -19.87 8.56 -8.33
N SER A 149 -19.45 7.34 -8.01
CA SER A 149 -18.98 6.96 -6.68
C SER A 149 -17.48 6.63 -6.74
N TYR A 150 -16.73 6.95 -5.70
CA TYR A 150 -15.29 6.66 -5.66
C TYR A 150 -14.79 6.36 -4.25
N TRP A 151 -13.70 5.60 -4.16
CA TRP A 151 -12.98 5.36 -2.91
C TRP A 151 -12.13 6.56 -2.53
N ARG A 152 -12.40 7.11 -1.34
CA ARG A 152 -11.55 8.10 -0.70
C ARG A 152 -10.80 7.42 0.43
N SER A 153 -9.49 7.30 0.26
CA SER A 153 -8.63 6.80 1.33
C SER A 153 -8.72 7.69 2.59
N ARG A 154 -8.32 7.17 3.74
CA ARG A 154 -8.05 7.86 5.00
C ARG A 154 -6.88 7.12 5.66
N PRO A 155 -6.03 7.83 6.43
CA PRO A 155 -5.03 7.15 7.26
C PRO A 155 -5.70 6.07 8.11
N LEU A 156 -5.09 4.90 8.19
CA LEU A 156 -5.59 3.81 9.02
C LEU A 156 -5.61 4.24 10.50
N SER A 157 -6.76 4.09 11.15
CA SER A 157 -6.87 4.33 12.58
C SER A 157 -5.94 3.42 13.40
N ALA A 158 -5.46 3.90 14.55
CA ALA A 158 -4.56 3.15 15.42
C ALA A 158 -5.14 1.78 15.83
N ALA A 159 -6.45 1.70 16.05
CA ALA A 159 -7.15 0.46 16.38
C ALA A 159 -7.02 -0.62 15.30
N LEU A 160 -7.03 -0.23 14.02
CA LEU A 160 -6.94 -1.16 12.90
C LEU A 160 -5.51 -1.55 12.54
N ARG A 161 -4.49 -0.90 13.11
CA ARG A 161 -3.09 -1.30 12.96
C ARG A 161 -2.74 -2.53 13.80
N VAL A 162 -3.34 -2.67 14.98
CA VAL A 162 -3.12 -3.80 15.89
C VAL A 162 -3.33 -5.15 15.19
N PRO A 163 -4.47 -5.43 14.53
CA PRO A 163 -4.68 -6.71 13.87
C PRO A 163 -3.72 -6.96 12.69
N ILE A 164 -3.27 -5.91 11.99
CA ILE A 164 -2.27 -6.06 10.92
C ILE A 164 -0.92 -6.50 11.51
N ARG A 165 -0.48 -5.85 12.60
CA ARG A 165 0.76 -6.22 13.29
C ARG A 165 0.70 -7.63 13.86
N GLN A 166 -0.45 -8.03 14.42
CA GLN A 166 -0.68 -9.38 14.90
C GLN A 166 -0.62 -10.41 13.76
N ALA A 167 -1.21 -10.11 12.60
CA ALA A 167 -1.12 -11.00 11.43
C ALA A 167 0.33 -11.16 10.93
N LEU A 168 1.13 -10.10 11.01
CA LEU A 168 2.56 -10.12 10.65
C LEU A 168 3.47 -10.69 11.76
N THR A 169 2.93 -11.43 12.72
CA THR A 169 3.75 -12.09 13.76
C THR A 169 4.80 -13.02 13.14
N GLY A 170 6.00 -13.03 13.73
CA GLY A 170 7.16 -13.74 13.22
C GLY A 170 8.03 -12.93 12.26
N LEU A 171 7.59 -11.73 11.86
CA LEU A 171 8.47 -10.70 11.32
C LEU A 171 8.85 -9.73 12.45
N GLU A 172 10.05 -9.20 12.41
CA GLU A 172 10.46 -8.12 13.31
C GLU A 172 9.69 -6.84 12.96
N GLN A 173 9.27 -6.09 13.97
CA GLN A 173 8.43 -4.90 13.79
C GLN A 173 8.81 -3.77 14.75
N GLN A 174 8.79 -2.53 14.27
CA GLN A 174 8.91 -1.33 15.09
C GLN A 174 7.85 -0.29 14.71
N LEU A 175 7.34 0.43 15.70
CA LEU A 175 6.63 1.68 15.49
C LEU A 175 7.58 2.81 15.82
N VAL A 176 7.84 3.66 14.83
CA VAL A 176 8.74 4.81 14.94
C VAL A 176 7.95 6.11 14.83
N GLU A 177 8.62 7.24 14.60
CA GLU A 177 7.95 8.55 14.56
C GLU A 177 6.75 8.57 13.60
N GLU A 178 5.72 9.36 13.96
CA GLU A 178 4.48 9.52 13.17
C GLU A 178 3.70 8.21 12.95
N ASP A 179 3.88 7.23 13.85
CA ASP A 179 3.31 5.88 13.77
C ASP A 179 3.69 5.12 12.49
N LEU A 180 4.85 5.43 11.90
CA LEU A 180 5.39 4.68 10.78
C LEU A 180 5.71 3.24 11.26
N LEU A 181 5.13 2.26 10.58
CA LEU A 181 5.39 0.85 10.85
C LEU A 181 6.59 0.36 10.03
N LEU A 182 7.66 -0.05 10.70
CA LEU A 182 8.76 -0.79 10.09
C LEU A 182 8.52 -2.29 10.26
N VAL A 183 8.75 -3.06 9.20
CA VAL A 183 8.65 -4.53 9.22
C VAL A 183 9.86 -5.11 8.49
N ARG A 184 10.51 -6.12 9.07
CA ARG A 184 11.56 -6.90 8.40
C ARG A 184 11.47 -8.38 8.72
N ASP A 185 11.99 -9.21 7.83
CA ASP A 185 12.24 -10.64 8.09
C ASP A 185 13.44 -10.88 9.01
#